data_AF-A0A7W0TPT6-F1
#
_entry.id   AF-A0A7W0TPT6-F1
#
_cell.length_a   1.000
_cell.length_b   1.000
_cell.length_c   1.000
_cell.angle_alpha   90.00
_cell.angle_beta   90.00
_cell.angle_gamma   90.00
#
_symmetry.space_group_name_H-M   'P 1'
#
loop_
_entity.id
_entity.type
_entity.pdbx_description
1 polymer ?
#
loop_
_entity_poly.entity_id
_entity_poly.type
_entity_poly.pdbx_seq_one_letter_code
_entity_poly.pdbx_strand_id
1 'polypeptide(L)' 'VIIGKLIPAGTGINRYRNITVEPTEEARAAVYTMPAYDDGGSYFGPDTFGSGSGEAVRLEEFEYGRDQYR' A
#
# COMPACT_ATOMS: atom_id res chain seq x y z
N VAL A 1 -27.07 26.69 21.63
CA VAL A 1 -27.47 25.36 22.16
C VAL A 1 -26.97 25.25 23.59
N ILE A 2 -27.86 25.24 24.59
CA ILE A 2 -27.45 25.29 26.01
C ILE A 2 -26.92 23.93 26.51
N ILE A 3 -27.34 22.83 25.88
CA ILE A 3 -27.07 21.45 26.31
C ILE A 3 -26.25 20.63 25.29
N GLY A 4 -25.58 21.28 24.33
CA GLY A 4 -24.79 20.60 23.28
C GLY A 4 -25.55 19.72 22.27
N LYS A 5 -26.89 19.64 22.32
CA LYS A 5 -27.69 18.86 21.36
C LYS A 5 -27.77 19.52 19.98
N LEU A 6 -27.86 18.70 18.93
CA LEU A 6 -28.14 19.14 17.57
C LEU A 6 -29.40 20.01 17.52
N ILE A 7 -29.31 21.12 16.81
CA ILE A 7 -30.41 22.07 16.61
C ILE A 7 -31.49 21.39 15.76
N PRO A 8 -32.80 21.53 16.05
CA PRO A 8 -33.87 20.88 15.29
C PRO A 8 -34.13 21.57 13.93
N ALA A 9 -33.07 21.78 13.14
CA ALA A 9 -33.08 22.34 11.80
C ALA A 9 -31.92 21.75 10.99
N GLY A 10 -32.00 21.79 9.66
CA GLY A 10 -30.96 21.28 8.78
C GLY A 10 -30.65 19.80 9.05
N THR A 11 -29.39 19.48 9.34
CA THR A 11 -28.92 18.11 9.62
C THR A 11 -29.34 17.58 11.01
N GLY A 12 -29.87 18.43 11.89
CA GLY A 12 -30.31 18.01 13.22
C GLY A 12 -31.76 17.52 13.30
N ILE A 13 -32.51 17.52 12.19
CA ILE A 13 -33.85 16.90 12.15
C ILE A 13 -33.75 15.37 12.09
N ASN A 14 -34.76 14.67 12.59
CA ASN A 14 -34.78 13.20 12.62
C ASN A 14 -34.53 12.54 11.25
N ARG A 15 -34.96 13.19 10.16
CA ARG A 15 -34.74 12.71 8.79
C ARG A 15 -33.26 12.52 8.46
N TYR A 16 -32.38 13.38 8.99
CA TYR A 16 -30.95 13.38 8.65
C TYR A 16 -30.04 12.98 9.81
N ARG A 17 -30.56 12.93 11.06
CA ARG A 17 -29.76 12.64 12.25
C ARG A 17 -29.35 11.16 12.37
N ASN A 18 -30.26 10.24 12.08
CA ASN A 18 -30.07 8.80 12.32
C ASN A 18 -30.25 8.03 11.00
N ILE A 19 -29.24 8.06 10.13
CA ILE A 19 -29.26 7.35 8.84
C ILE A 19 -28.19 6.25 8.85
N THR A 20 -28.59 5.04 8.42
CA THR A 20 -27.65 3.96 8.12
C THR A 20 -27.18 4.10 6.67
N VAL A 21 -25.87 4.13 6.46
CA VAL A 21 -25.26 4.21 5.12
C VAL A 21 -24.58 2.89 4.82
N GLU A 22 -25.02 2.23 3.76
CA GLU A 22 -24.41 0.98 3.28
C GLU A 22 -23.66 1.24 1.96
N PRO A 23 -22.45 0.68 1.79
CA PRO A 23 -21.76 0.68 0.50
C PRO A 23 -22.57 -0.07 -0.55
N THR A 24 -22.57 0.43 -1.79
CA THR A 24 -23.22 -0.28 -2.91
C THR A 24 -22.49 -1.58 -3.25
N GLU A 25 -23.20 -2.53 -3.86
CA GLU A 25 -22.67 -3.86 -4.19
C GLU A 25 -21.47 -3.78 -5.15
N GLU A 26 -21.49 -2.82 -6.08
CA GLU A 26 -20.39 -2.62 -7.04
C GLU A 26 -19.10 -2.16 -6.34
N ALA A 27 -19.22 -1.31 -5.31
CA ALA A 27 -18.07 -0.86 -4.52
C ALA A 27 -17.55 -1.96 -3.58
N ARG A 28 -18.44 -2.83 -3.08
CA ARG A 28 -18.05 -3.99 -2.26
C ARG A 28 -17.28 -5.03 -3.07
N ALA A 29 -17.71 -5.29 -4.31
CA ALA A 29 -17.03 -6.22 -5.21
C ALA A 29 -15.63 -5.72 -5.61
N ALA A 30 -15.47 -4.41 -5.86
CA ALA A 30 -14.19 -3.82 -6.22
C ALA A 30 -13.08 -4.02 -5.16
N VAL A 31 -13.45 -4.08 -3.88
CA VAL A 31 -12.51 -4.36 -2.79
C VAL A 31 -12.09 -5.84 -2.77
N TYR A 32 -12.99 -6.76 -3.14
CA TYR A 32 -12.66 -8.17 -3.32
C TYR A 32 -11.92 -8.47 -4.62
N THR A 33 -12.00 -7.58 -5.61
CA THR A 33 -11.16 -7.62 -6.83
C THR A 33 -9.91 -6.75 -6.69
N MET A 34 -9.40 -6.51 -5.47
CA MET A 34 -8.00 -6.15 -5.36
C MET A 34 -7.22 -7.22 -6.14
N PRO A 35 -6.44 -6.84 -7.17
CA PRO A 35 -5.57 -7.81 -7.80
C PRO A 35 -4.75 -8.40 -6.66
N ALA A 36 -4.73 -9.73 -6.57
CA ALA A 36 -3.65 -10.39 -5.88
C ALA A 36 -2.36 -9.67 -6.33
N TYR A 37 -1.42 -9.43 -5.41
CA TYR A 37 -0.08 -8.93 -5.72
C TYR A 37 0.71 -9.96 -6.57
N ASP A 38 0.10 -10.48 -7.64
CA ASP A 38 0.63 -11.48 -8.56
C ASP A 38 1.00 -10.85 -9.91
N ASP A 39 0.69 -9.57 -10.13
CA ASP A 39 1.29 -8.81 -11.24
C ASP A 39 2.63 -8.17 -10.85
N GLY A 40 3.42 -8.91 -10.05
CA GLY A 40 4.83 -8.66 -9.79
C GLY A 40 5.75 -9.66 -10.52
N GLY A 41 5.17 -10.57 -11.32
CA GLY A 41 5.88 -11.64 -12.01
C GLY A 41 6.94 -11.19 -13.04
N SER A 42 6.98 -9.89 -13.39
CA SER A 42 8.02 -9.33 -14.26
C SER A 42 9.14 -8.59 -13.51
N TYR A 43 9.02 -8.33 -12.20
CA TYR A 43 10.07 -7.64 -11.44
C TYR A 43 10.95 -8.60 -10.61
N PHE A 44 10.41 -9.78 -10.29
CA PHE A 44 11.11 -10.86 -9.59
C PHE A 44 11.23 -12.15 -10.44
N GLY A 45 11.09 -12.04 -11.76
CA GLY A 45 11.30 -13.16 -12.67
C GLY A 45 12.80 -13.48 -12.83
N PRO A 46 13.17 -14.75 -13.09
CA PRO A 46 14.57 -15.15 -13.34
C PRO A 46 15.19 -14.46 -14.57
N ASP A 47 14.38 -13.80 -15.41
CA ASP A 47 14.84 -13.01 -16.55
C ASP A 47 15.28 -11.58 -16.17
N THR A 48 14.87 -11.08 -14.99
CA THR A 48 15.18 -9.71 -14.51
C THR A 48 16.59 -9.63 -13.92
N PHE A 49 17.01 -10.69 -13.23
CA PHE A 49 18.38 -10.87 -12.76
C PHE A 49 18.95 -11.99 -13.61
N GLY A 50 19.64 -11.64 -14.71
CA GLY A 50 20.21 -12.62 -15.63
C GLY A 50 20.94 -13.75 -14.89
N SER A 51 20.82 -14.97 -15.42
CA SER A 51 21.37 -16.21 -14.84
C SER A 51 22.74 -15.96 -14.20
N GLY A 52 22.80 -15.98 -12.86
CA GLY A 52 24.03 -15.73 -12.13
C GLY A 52 25.10 -16.73 -12.57
N SER A 53 26.30 -16.25 -12.90
CA SER A 53 27.40 -17.07 -13.42
C SER A 53 27.90 -18.16 -12.46
N GLY A 54 27.37 -18.22 -11.23
CA GLY A 54 27.80 -19.13 -10.17
C GLY A 54 29.20 -18.81 -9.63
N GLU A 55 29.85 -17.77 -10.16
CA GLU A 55 31.17 -17.35 -9.73
C GLU A 55 31.07 -16.62 -8.38
N ALA A 56 31.90 -17.04 -7.43
CA ALA A 56 31.98 -16.35 -6.14
C ALA A 56 32.52 -14.93 -6.34
N VAL A 57 31.81 -13.94 -5.82
CA VAL A 57 32.27 -12.54 -5.82
C VAL A 57 33.54 -12.46 -4.97
N ARG A 58 34.68 -12.12 -5.60
CA ARG A 58 35.95 -11.95 -4.90
C ARG A 58 35.95 -10.65 -4.11
N LEU A 59 35.75 -10.75 -2.79
CA LEU A 59 35.77 -9.61 -1.89
C LEU A 59 37.18 -9.02 -1.69
N GLU A 60 38.21 -9.75 -2.08
CA GLU A 60 39.63 -9.37 -1.98
C GLU A 60 40.03 -8.29 -3.00
N GLU A 61 39.31 -8.17 -4.12
CA GLU A 61 39.52 -7.12 -5.12
C GLU A 61 38.84 -5.79 -4.72
N PHE A 62 37.87 -5.84 -3.82
CA PHE A 62 37.16 -4.66 -3.31
C PHE A 62 37.74 -4.25 -1.95
N GLU A 63 39.00 -3.85 -1.93
CA GLU A 63 39.62 -3.20 -0.79
C GLU A 63 39.00 -1.80 -0.60
N TYR A 64 37.82 -1.76 0.02
CA TYR A 64 37.13 -0.52 0.39
C TYR A 64 37.95 0.20 1.47
N GLY A 65 38.89 1.05 1.03
CA GLY A 65 39.38 2.18 1.82
C GLY A 65 40.67 2.00 2.62
N ARG A 66 41.66 1.23 2.16
CA ARG A 66 42.99 1.22 2.81
C ARG A 66 43.94 2.32 2.36
N ASP A 67 43.63 3.03 1.27
CA ASP A 67 44.51 4.05 0.67
C ASP A 67 44.15 5.51 1.00
N GLN A 68 43.17 5.76 1.89
CA GLN A 68 42.73 7.13 2.24
C GLN A 68 43.28 7.65 3.58
N TYR A 69 44.19 6.91 4.24
CA TYR A 69 44.86 7.37 5.46
C TYR A 69 46.39 7.32 5.29
N ARG A 70 46.94 8.22 4.48
CA ARG A 70 48.33 8.65 4.59
C ARG A 70 48.53 10.08 4.15
#